data_AF-A0A523UBJ7-F1
#
_entry.id   AF-A0A523UBJ7-F1
#
_cell.length_a   1.000
_cell.length_b   1.000
_cell.length_c   1.000
_cell.angle_alpha   90.00
_cell.angle_beta   90.00
_cell.angle_gamma   90.00
#
_symmetry.space_group_name_H-M   'P 1'
#
loop_
_entity.id
_entity.type
_entity.pdbx_description
1 polymer ?
#
loop_
_entity_poly.entity_id
_entity_poly.type
_entity_poly.pdbx_seq_one_letter_code
_entity_poly.pdbx_strand_id
1 'polypeptide(L)'
;MPDPKFDLWHGVNRREIEWYPTIDEEKCKGSGICVTSCGRGVFRYDYMRGKAKVVYPYNCMVGCQTCGSLCPEGALSFSGGREKVQQIVAQWDILSRVKEELKARREGLEFKE
;
A
#
# COMPACT_ATOMS: atom_id res chain seq x y z
N MET A 1 -1.43 -7.76 -14.07
CA MET A 1 -0.40 -8.63 -13.47
C MET A 1 0.18 -7.92 -12.25
N PRO A 2 0.71 -8.64 -11.25
CA PRO A 2 1.53 -8.00 -10.22
C PRO A 2 2.69 -7.27 -10.90
N ASP A 3 3.03 -6.09 -10.39
CA ASP A 3 4.00 -5.20 -11.04
C ASP A 3 5.34 -5.38 -10.31
N PRO A 4 6.39 -5.93 -10.98
CA PRO A 4 7.66 -6.23 -10.34
C PRO A 4 8.32 -5.03 -9.66
N LYS A 5 7.99 -3.80 -10.09
CA LYS A 5 8.51 -2.58 -9.46
C LYS A 5 8.09 -2.43 -7.99
N PHE A 6 7.09 -3.18 -7.53
CA PHE A 6 6.61 -3.16 -6.16
C PHE A 6 7.02 -4.39 -5.35
N ASP A 7 7.85 -5.28 -5.89
CA ASP A 7 8.26 -6.50 -5.18
C ASP A 7 9.14 -6.20 -3.96
N LEU A 8 9.86 -5.07 -3.99
CA LEU A 8 10.73 -4.63 -2.90
C LEU A 8 10.22 -3.34 -2.25
N TRP A 9 10.30 -3.30 -0.92
CA TRP A 9 10.10 -2.09 -0.12
C TRP A 9 11.33 -1.88 0.76
N HIS A 10 12.13 -0.86 0.42
CA HIS A 10 13.46 -0.63 1.01
C HIS A 10 14.33 -1.90 1.07
N GLY A 11 14.33 -2.69 0.00
CA GLY A 11 15.12 -3.92 -0.09
C GLY A 11 14.56 -5.12 0.68
N VAL A 12 13.32 -5.05 1.18
CA VAL A 12 12.59 -6.18 1.78
C VAL A 12 11.54 -6.69 0.80
N ASN A 13 11.40 -8.00 0.66
CA ASN A 13 10.39 -8.59 -0.21
C ASN A 13 8.99 -8.29 0.33
N ARG A 14 8.11 -7.73 -0.51
CA ARG A 14 6.74 -7.37 -0.08
C ARG A 14 5.91 -8.56 0.36
N ARG A 15 6.21 -9.77 -0.11
CA ARG A 15 5.51 -10.99 0.31
C ARG A 15 5.83 -11.41 1.75
N GLU A 16 6.93 -10.92 2.32
CA GLU A 16 7.31 -11.14 3.71
C GLU A 16 6.67 -10.12 4.68
N ILE A 17 6.02 -9.09 4.14
CA ILE A 17 5.36 -8.04 4.93
C ILE A 17 3.84 -8.16 4.81
N GLU A 18 3.21 -8.51 5.93
CA GLU A 18 1.77 -8.64 6.04
C GLU A 18 1.09 -7.27 6.24
N TRP A 19 1.10 -6.48 5.16
CA TRP A 19 0.36 -5.21 5.07
C TRP A 19 -0.35 -5.13 3.72
N TYR A 20 -1.68 -5.10 3.70
CA TYR A 20 -2.49 -4.93 2.49
C TYR A 20 -3.94 -4.60 2.89
N PRO A 21 -4.73 -3.99 1.99
CA PRO A 21 -6.13 -3.72 2.25
C PRO A 21 -6.98 -4.99 2.17
N THR A 22 -8.02 -5.07 2.99
CA THR A 22 -9.14 -6.02 2.84
C THR A 22 -10.42 -5.24 2.58
N ILE A 23 -11.32 -5.76 1.75
CA ILE A 23 -12.63 -5.15 1.46
C ILE A 23 -13.72 -5.97 2.16
N ASP A 24 -14.55 -5.26 2.93
CA ASP A 24 -15.84 -5.75 3.41
C ASP A 24 -16.86 -5.67 2.25
N GLU A 25 -17.25 -6.83 1.72
CA GLU A 25 -18.16 -6.89 0.57
C GLU A 25 -19.58 -6.41 0.92
N GLU A 26 -20.01 -6.47 2.17
CA GLU A 26 -21.36 -6.04 2.58
C GLU A 26 -21.46 -4.51 2.62
N LYS A 27 -20.39 -3.86 3.07
CA LYS A 27 -20.28 -2.39 3.09
C LYS A 27 -19.94 -1.79 1.73
N CYS A 28 -19.20 -2.52 0.88
CA CYS A 28 -18.79 -1.99 -0.41
C CYS A 28 -19.99 -1.73 -1.34
N LYS A 29 -20.31 -0.44 -1.58
CA LYS A 29 -21.35 0.01 -2.53
C LYS A 29 -20.84 0.29 -3.94
N GLY A 30 -19.58 -0.02 -4.23
CA GLY A 30 -19.07 0.08 -5.60
C GLY A 30 -18.66 1.47 -6.08
N SER A 31 -18.33 2.41 -5.18
CA SER A 31 -17.93 3.77 -5.59
C SER A 31 -16.72 3.83 -6.53
N GLY A 32 -15.87 2.80 -6.53
CA GLY A 32 -14.72 2.68 -7.44
C GLY A 32 -13.54 3.60 -7.11
N ILE A 33 -13.65 4.49 -6.12
CA ILE A 33 -12.58 5.46 -5.77
C ILE A 33 -11.25 4.78 -5.43
N CYS A 34 -11.28 3.63 -4.74
CA CYS A 34 -10.07 2.88 -4.45
C CYS A 34 -9.38 2.33 -5.71
N VAL A 35 -10.14 2.06 -6.78
CA VAL A 35 -9.63 1.54 -8.05
C VAL A 35 -8.94 2.66 -8.84
N THR A 36 -9.53 3.86 -8.89
CA THR A 36 -9.01 4.97 -9.69
C THR A 36 -7.95 5.81 -8.97
N SER A 37 -8.01 5.92 -7.64
CA SER A 37 -7.02 6.69 -6.87
C SER A 37 -5.73 5.89 -6.55
N CYS A 38 -5.77 4.56 -6.59
CA CYS A 38 -4.60 3.74 -6.27
C CYS A 38 -3.66 3.57 -7.49
N GLY A 39 -2.65 4.44 -7.61
CA GLY A 39 -1.64 4.36 -8.68
C GLY A 39 -0.75 3.10 -8.66
N ARG A 40 -0.90 2.23 -7.65
CA ARG A 40 -0.16 0.96 -7.51
C ARG A 40 -0.94 -0.24 -8.05
N GLY A 41 -2.16 -0.01 -8.53
CA GLY A 41 -2.96 -1.02 -9.21
C GLY A 41 -3.38 -2.18 -8.31
N VAL A 42 -3.49 -1.98 -6.99
CA VAL A 42 -3.89 -3.01 -6.01
C VAL A 42 -5.27 -3.58 -6.30
N PHE A 43 -6.18 -2.74 -6.79
CA PHE A 43 -7.58 -3.07 -6.99
C PHE A 43 -7.94 -3.26 -8.47
N ARG A 44 -9.01 -4.00 -8.75
CA ARG A 44 -9.75 -3.97 -10.02
C ARG A 44 -11.24 -3.80 -9.73
N TYR A 45 -11.97 -3.28 -10.71
CA TYR A 45 -13.42 -3.17 -10.63
C TYR A 45 -14.07 -4.37 -11.29
N ASP A 46 -14.91 -5.08 -10.54
CA ASP A 46 -15.77 -6.14 -11.06
C ASP A 46 -17.06 -5.50 -11.56
N TYR A 47 -17.14 -5.24 -12.87
CA TYR A 47 -18.30 -4.60 -13.49
C TYR A 47 -19.56 -5.46 -13.43
N MET A 48 -19.43 -6.79 -13.35
CA MET A 48 -20.58 -7.69 -13.23
C MET A 48 -21.22 -7.60 -11.84
N ARG A 49 -20.38 -7.47 -10.80
CA ARG A 49 -20.85 -7.33 -9.41
C ARG A 49 -21.03 -5.88 -8.96
N GLY A 50 -20.54 -4.92 -9.74
CA GLY A 50 -20.52 -3.50 -9.38
C GLY A 50 -19.68 -3.20 -8.13
N LYS A 51 -18.56 -3.91 -7.93
CA LYS A 51 -17.74 -3.79 -6.71
C LYS A 51 -16.25 -3.80 -7.00
N ALA A 52 -15.48 -3.14 -6.13
CA ALA A 52 -14.03 -3.25 -6.16
C ALA A 52 -13.56 -4.58 -5.57
N LYS A 53 -12.47 -5.12 -6.11
CA LYS A 53 -11.78 -6.31 -5.62
C LYS A 53 -10.29 -6.03 -5.44
N VAL A 54 -9.70 -6.59 -4.39
CA VAL A 54 -8.25 -6.63 -4.21
C VAL A 54 -7.69 -7.75 -5.08
N VAL A 55 -6.86 -7.41 -6.06
CA VAL A 55 -6.29 -8.40 -7.00
C VAL A 55 -4.78 -8.54 -6.81
N TYR A 56 -4.10 -7.46 -6.41
CA TYR A 56 -2.66 -7.44 -6.17
C TYR A 56 -2.36 -6.85 -4.79
N PRO A 57 -2.63 -7.60 -3.70
CA PRO A 57 -2.49 -7.08 -2.33
C PRO A 57 -1.08 -6.59 -2.02
N TYR A 58 -0.05 -7.32 -2.47
CA TYR A 58 1.36 -6.98 -2.21
C TYR A 58 1.87 -5.77 -2.98
N ASN A 59 1.14 -5.30 -4.01
CA ASN A 59 1.45 -4.01 -4.62
C ASN A 59 1.17 -2.84 -3.65
N CYS A 60 0.41 -3.03 -2.57
CA CYS A 60 0.09 -1.98 -1.61
C CYS A 60 1.38 -1.43 -0.95
N MET A 61 1.48 -0.12 -0.79
CA MET A 61 2.58 0.50 -0.05
C MET A 61 2.39 0.26 1.45
N VAL A 62 3.43 -0.22 2.12
CA VAL A 62 3.43 -0.43 3.57
C VAL A 62 3.13 0.90 4.28
N GLY A 63 2.13 0.89 5.16
CA GLY A 63 1.66 2.08 5.91
C GLY A 63 0.70 3.00 5.16
N CYS A 64 0.50 2.84 3.85
CA CYS A 64 -0.49 3.63 3.11
C CYS A 64 -1.91 3.18 3.47
N GLN A 65 -2.78 4.13 3.83
CA GLN A 65 -4.20 3.90 4.16
C GLN A 65 -5.16 4.80 3.38
N THR A 66 -4.67 5.54 2.39
CA THR A 66 -5.43 6.57 1.66
C THR A 66 -6.75 6.05 1.09
N CYS A 67 -6.78 4.84 0.50
CA CYS A 67 -8.03 4.29 -0.02
C CYS A 67 -9.05 3.98 1.08
N GLY A 68 -8.60 3.64 2.29
CA GLY A 68 -9.46 3.50 3.45
C GLY A 68 -10.10 4.84 3.85
N SER A 69 -9.29 5.89 3.94
CA SER A 69 -9.76 7.25 4.26
C SER A 69 -10.68 7.84 3.19
N LEU A 70 -10.47 7.49 1.92
CA LEU A 70 -11.30 7.95 0.80
C LEU A 70 -12.60 7.15 0.62
N CYS A 71 -12.73 5.98 1.24
CA CYS A 71 -13.91 5.15 1.06
C CYS A 71 -15.09 5.75 1.85
N PRO A 72 -16.16 6.23 1.18
CA PRO A 72 -17.29 6.84 1.88
C PRO A 72 -18.02 5.84 2.78
N GLU A 73 -17.99 4.56 2.42
CA GLU A 73 -18.66 3.47 3.15
C GLU A 73 -17.80 2.87 4.26
N GLY A 74 -16.54 3.28 4.39
CA GLY A 74 -15.60 2.67 5.35
C GLY A 74 -15.41 1.16 5.13
N ALA A 75 -15.52 0.69 3.88
CA ALA A 75 -15.48 -0.75 3.54
C ALA A 75 -14.06 -1.34 3.50
N LEU A 76 -13.02 -0.54 3.73
CA LEU A 76 -11.62 -0.95 3.60
C LEU A 76 -10.95 -1.00 4.97
N SER A 77 -10.25 -2.09 5.26
CA SER A 77 -9.50 -2.29 6.51
C SER A 77 -8.04 -2.70 6.25
N PHE A 78 -7.18 -2.41 7.23
CA PHE A 78 -5.76 -2.76 7.23
C PHE A 78 -5.41 -3.37 8.59
N SER A 79 -4.53 -4.37 8.60
CA SER A 79 -4.12 -5.03 9.84
C SER A 79 -3.26 -4.11 10.71
N GLY A 80 -3.65 -3.90 11.97
CA GLY A 80 -2.81 -3.37 13.06
C GLY A 80 -2.40 -1.88 12.99
N GLY A 81 -2.87 -1.14 11.99
CA GLY A 81 -2.74 0.33 11.93
C GLY A 81 -1.29 0.84 12.07
N ARG A 82 -1.12 2.00 12.72
CA ARG A 82 0.19 2.64 12.92
C ARG A 82 1.16 1.75 13.70
N GLU A 83 0.67 1.03 14.70
CA GLU A 83 1.52 0.19 15.56
C GLU A 83 2.19 -0.93 14.77
N LYS A 84 1.43 -1.68 13.96
CA LYS A 84 1.99 -2.71 13.08
C LYS A 84 3.01 -2.15 12.10
N VAL A 85 2.78 -0.95 11.56
CA VAL A 85 3.76 -0.30 10.68
C VAL A 85 5.07 -0.01 11.41
N GLN A 86 5.02 0.48 12.65
CA GLN A 86 6.22 0.72 13.45
C GLN A 86 6.95 -0.59 13.78
N GLN A 87 6.22 -1.67 14.08
CA GLN A 87 6.79 -3.00 14.27
C GLN A 87 7.50 -3.51 13.01
N ILE A 88 6.88 -3.35 11.83
CA ILE A 88 7.50 -3.71 10.53
C ILE A 88 8.79 -2.89 10.30
N VAL A 89 8.75 -1.59 10.58
CA VAL A 89 9.92 -0.71 10.45
C VAL A 89 11.08 -1.17 11.33
N ALA A 90 10.79 -1.56 12.57
CA ALA A 90 11.79 -2.07 13.51
C ALA A 90 12.29 -3.47 13.11
N GLN A 91 11.38 -4.40 12.81
CA GLN A 91 11.69 -5.80 12.49
C GLN A 91 12.68 -5.92 11.32
N TRP A 92 12.51 -5.11 10.29
CA TRP A 92 13.31 -5.20 9.06
C TRP A 92 14.47 -4.19 9.00
N ASP A 93 14.73 -3.48 10.10
CA ASP A 93 15.74 -2.42 10.22
C ASP A 93 15.65 -1.40 9.06
N ILE A 94 14.42 -0.95 8.78
CA ILE A 94 14.15 -0.08 7.62
C ILE A 94 14.89 1.26 7.74
N LEU A 95 15.07 1.77 8.97
CA LEU A 95 15.73 3.06 9.19
C LEU A 95 17.19 3.05 8.73
N SER A 96 17.94 1.97 8.97
CA SER A 96 19.31 1.85 8.49
C SER A 96 19.35 1.80 6.96
N ARG A 97 18.45 1.02 6.35
CA ARG A 97 18.34 0.92 4.88
C ARG A 97 18.00 2.25 4.23
N VAL A 98 17.06 3.00 4.82
CA VAL A 98 16.68 4.33 4.34
C VAL A 98 17.82 5.34 4.48
N LYS A 99 18.63 5.28 5.55
CA LYS A 99 19.82 6.14 5.69
C LYS A 99 20.82 5.90 4.57
N GLU A 100 21.07 4.64 4.21
CA GLU A 100 21.96 4.32 3.08
C GLU A 100 21.34 4.74 1.74
N GLU A 101 20.03 4.55 1.55
CA GLU A 101 19.31 5.01 0.35
C GLU A 101 19.39 6.55 0.18
N LEU A 102 19.24 7.31 1.28
CA LEU A 102 19.36 8.77 1.27
C LEU A 102 20.77 9.22 0.88
N LYS A 103 21.82 8.56 1.39
CA LYS A 103 23.21 8.85 0.99
C LYS A 103 23.42 8.56 -0.50
N ALA A 104 22.95 7.42 -0.97
CA ALA A 104 23.11 6.98 -2.35
C ALA A 104 22.38 7.89 -3.36
N ARG A 105 21.24 8.47 -2.96
CA ARG A 105 20.38 9.30 -3.81
C ARG A 105 20.48 10.80 -3.49
N ARG A 106 21.51 11.22 -2.76
CA ARG A 106 21.65 12.58 -2.22
C ARG A 106 21.43 13.66 -3.28
N GLU A 107 22.14 13.59 -4.40
CA GLU A 107 22.11 14.64 -5.43
C GLU A 107 20.72 14.89 -6.02
N GLY A 108 19.88 13.86 -6.09
CA GLY A 108 18.51 13.94 -6.62
C GLY A 108 17.43 14.19 -5.58
N LEU A 109 17.74 14.08 -4.29
CA LEU A 109 16.82 14.30 -3.18
C LEU A 109 17.13 15.56 -2.35
N GLU A 110 18.32 16.13 -2.53
CA GLU A 110 18.73 17.37 -1.86
C GLU A 110 17.79 18.50 -2.26
N PHE A 111 17.19 19.14 -1.26
CA PHE A 111 16.33 20.30 -1.45
C PHE A 111 17.18 21.49 -1.89
N LYS A 112 16.82 22.11 -3.02
CA LYS A 112 17.47 23.30 -3.57
C LYS A 112 16.43 24.42 -3.59
N GLU A 113 16.81 25.56 -3.01
CA GLU A 113 15.99 26.77 -2.95
C GLU A 113 15.85 27.45 -4.31
#